data_AF-A0A7J8JU72-F1
#
_entry.id   AF-A0A7J8JU72-F1
#
_cell.length_a   1.000
_cell.length_b   1.000
_cell.length_c   1.000
_cell.angle_alpha   90.00
_cell.angle_beta   90.00
_cell.angle_gamma   90.00
#
_symmetry.space_group_name_H-M   'P 1'
#
loop_
_entity.id
_entity.type
_entity.pdbx_description
1 polymer ?
#
loop_
_entity_poly.entity_id
_entity_poly.type
_entity_poly.pdbx_seq_one_letter_code
_entity_poly.pdbx_strand_id
1 'polypeptide(L)'
;MRAPAVRPPGPGVVLLALLAALLAASPAALAEAPFLVRVDAARALRPLRPFWRSTGFCPPLPHSRADQYDLSWDQQLNLAYVGAVPHGGIEQVRTHWLLDLVTARRSAGQGLSYNFTHLDGYLDLLRENQLFPGFELMGSPSGHFTDFEDKRQVFEWKDLVSLLARRYIGRYGLAHVSKWNFETWNEPDHHDFDNVSMTMQALRCAGASWGTVTTAPTSSPGRWACGWTTSPCTRRAPAVPSTSWSRRRRSCSRYSSSSPGSRRPPFTTTRQTRWWAGPCHSRGGLR
;
A
#
# COMPACT_ATOMS: atom_id res chain seq x y z
N MET A 1 -20.97 33.74 -93.77
CA MET A 1 -20.83 32.49 -93.00
C MET A 1 -21.49 32.71 -91.63
N ARG A 2 -22.57 31.99 -91.31
CA ARG A 2 -23.22 32.06 -89.99
C ARG A 2 -22.50 31.13 -89.03
N ALA A 3 -22.06 31.64 -87.88
CA ALA A 3 -21.50 30.81 -86.81
C ALA A 3 -22.59 29.87 -86.24
N PRO A 4 -22.26 28.62 -85.86
CA PRO A 4 -23.24 27.73 -85.28
C PRO A 4 -23.59 28.19 -83.85
N ALA A 5 -24.88 28.30 -83.57
CA ALA A 5 -25.39 28.59 -82.24
C ALA A 5 -25.18 27.38 -81.34
N VAL A 6 -24.37 27.53 -80.30
CA VAL A 6 -24.19 26.52 -79.26
C VAL A 6 -25.49 26.46 -78.45
N ARG A 7 -26.18 25.31 -78.50
CA ARG A 7 -27.39 25.08 -77.69
C ARG A 7 -27.00 24.90 -76.22
N PRO A 8 -27.77 25.48 -75.28
CA PRO A 8 -27.51 25.29 -73.86
C PRO A 8 -27.72 23.81 -73.48
N PRO A 9 -26.95 23.29 -72.51
CA PRO A 9 -27.07 21.90 -72.08
C PRO A 9 -28.48 21.63 -71.53
N GLY A 10 -29.02 20.45 -71.87
CA GLY A 10 -30.34 20.03 -71.40
C GLY A 10 -30.36 19.76 -69.89
N PRO A 11 -31.54 19.84 -69.24
CA PRO A 11 -31.68 19.74 -67.78
C PRO A 11 -31.13 18.42 -67.20
N GLY A 12 -31.15 17.33 -67.98
CA GLY A 12 -30.55 16.05 -67.59
C GLY A 12 -29.02 16.08 -67.50
N VAL A 13 -28.35 16.86 -68.35
CA VAL A 13 -26.88 17.02 -68.33
C VAL A 13 -26.45 17.82 -67.10
N VAL A 14 -27.23 18.82 -66.71
CA VAL A 14 -27.01 19.62 -65.49
C VAL A 14 -27.19 18.76 -64.24
N LEU A 15 -28.22 17.91 -64.20
CA LEU A 15 -28.48 17.01 -63.08
C LEU A 15 -27.39 15.93 -62.94
N LEU A 16 -26.94 15.34 -64.05
CA LEU A 16 -25.84 14.38 -64.07
C LEU A 16 -24.51 15.01 -63.66
N ALA A 17 -24.23 16.25 -64.07
CA ALA A 17 -23.06 16.99 -63.64
C ALA A 17 -23.10 17.33 -62.13
N LEU A 18 -24.28 17.68 -61.60
CA LEU A 18 -24.48 17.92 -60.17
C LEU A 18 -24.32 16.64 -59.34
N LEU A 19 -24.91 15.52 -59.78
CA LEU A 19 -24.75 14.22 -59.12
C LEU A 19 -23.30 13.73 -59.15
N ALA A 20 -22.60 13.91 -60.29
CA ALA A 20 -21.18 13.59 -60.40
C ALA A 20 -20.32 14.48 -59.48
N ALA A 21 -20.65 15.77 -59.32
CA ALA A 21 -19.98 16.67 -58.39
C ALA A 21 -20.25 16.29 -56.91
N LEU A 22 -21.47 15.86 -56.59
CA LEU A 22 -21.84 15.36 -55.25
C LEU A 22 -21.20 14.01 -54.91
N LEU A 23 -20.96 13.14 -55.91
CA LEU A 23 -20.24 11.87 -55.75
C LEU A 23 -18.71 12.03 -55.75
N ALA A 24 -18.18 13.05 -56.43
CA ALA A 24 -16.75 13.39 -56.44
C ALA A 24 -16.32 14.23 -55.22
N ALA A 25 -17.28 14.86 -54.53
CA ALA A 25 -17.10 15.30 -53.16
C ALA A 25 -16.97 14.05 -52.28
N SER A 26 -15.76 13.46 -52.29
CA SER A 26 -15.34 12.49 -51.29
C SER A 26 -15.79 13.07 -49.94
N PRO A 27 -16.45 12.30 -49.07
CA PRO A 27 -16.49 12.72 -47.68
C PRO A 27 -15.01 12.82 -47.33
N ALA A 28 -14.50 14.04 -47.21
CA ALA A 28 -13.30 14.27 -46.44
C ALA A 28 -13.71 13.73 -45.08
N ALA A 29 -13.42 12.45 -44.85
CA ALA A 29 -13.60 11.79 -43.58
C ALA A 29 -13.09 12.82 -42.59
N LEU A 30 -13.94 13.24 -41.64
CA LEU A 30 -13.63 14.25 -40.64
C LEU A 30 -12.32 13.86 -39.99
N ALA A 31 -11.21 14.31 -40.58
CA ALA A 31 -9.88 13.93 -40.18
C ALA A 31 -9.66 14.77 -38.94
N GLU A 32 -9.71 14.11 -37.80
CA GLU A 32 -9.49 14.74 -36.51
C GLU A 32 -8.17 15.52 -36.59
N ALA A 33 -8.20 16.81 -36.26
CA ALA A 33 -7.01 17.64 -36.40
C ALA A 33 -5.89 17.05 -35.53
N PRO A 34 -4.65 16.92 -36.06
CA PRO A 34 -3.57 16.29 -35.33
C PRO A 34 -3.22 17.11 -34.07
N PHE A 35 -2.96 16.41 -32.97
CA PHE A 35 -2.47 17.04 -31.74
C PHE A 35 -0.99 17.39 -31.86
N LEU A 36 -0.66 18.68 -31.71
CA LEU A 36 0.72 19.15 -31.68
C LEU A 36 1.29 19.07 -30.26
N VAL A 37 2.27 18.17 -30.05
CA VAL A 37 3.01 18.04 -28.78
C VAL A 37 4.42 18.60 -28.95
N ARG A 38 4.80 19.61 -28.15
CA ARG A 38 6.14 20.21 -28.17
C ARG A 38 6.87 19.89 -26.86
N VAL A 39 8.12 19.44 -26.96
CA VAL A 39 9.00 19.12 -25.83
C VAL A 39 10.32 19.87 -26.00
N ASP A 40 10.68 20.69 -25.02
CA ASP A 40 11.96 21.41 -24.96
C ASP A 40 12.90 20.69 -23.99
N ALA A 41 13.84 19.91 -24.53
CA ALA A 41 14.79 19.11 -23.74
C ALA A 41 15.91 19.96 -23.10
N ALA A 42 16.10 21.22 -23.51
CA ALA A 42 17.07 22.12 -22.89
C ALA A 42 16.54 22.75 -21.59
N ARG A 43 15.23 22.66 -21.33
CA ARG A 43 14.56 23.32 -20.22
C ARG A 43 14.09 22.34 -19.14
N ALA A 44 14.98 21.98 -18.22
CA ALA A 44 14.62 21.19 -17.03
C ALA A 44 13.78 22.03 -16.03
N LEU A 45 12.54 21.63 -15.77
CA LEU A 45 11.63 22.38 -14.88
C LEU A 45 11.74 21.99 -13.40
N ARG A 46 11.77 20.69 -13.11
CA ARG A 46 11.80 20.12 -11.76
C ARG A 46 12.19 18.63 -11.79
N PRO A 47 12.63 18.04 -10.66
CA PRO A 47 12.80 16.60 -10.57
C PRO A 47 11.49 15.85 -10.76
N LEU A 48 11.50 14.82 -11.61
CA LEU A 48 10.42 13.84 -11.74
C LEU A 48 10.79 12.60 -10.94
N ARG A 49 10.08 12.33 -9.85
CA ARG A 49 10.28 11.12 -9.05
C ARG A 49 9.38 9.99 -9.57
N PRO A 50 9.91 8.79 -9.80
CA PRO A 50 9.11 7.63 -10.21
C PRO A 50 8.31 7.07 -9.03
N PHE A 51 7.15 7.68 -8.75
CA PHE A 51 6.30 7.35 -7.60
C PHE A 51 5.41 6.11 -7.81
N TRP A 52 5.45 5.51 -9.00
CA TRP A 52 4.58 4.41 -9.44
C TRP A 52 5.25 3.03 -9.38
N ARG A 53 6.45 2.92 -8.80
CA ARG A 53 7.29 1.71 -8.80
C ARG A 53 6.83 0.65 -7.79
N SER A 54 5.54 0.35 -7.78
CA SER A 54 4.91 -0.62 -6.88
C SER A 54 3.88 -1.44 -7.65
N THR A 55 3.78 -2.72 -7.29
CA THR A 55 2.68 -3.61 -7.67
C THR A 55 2.15 -4.30 -6.41
N GLY A 56 1.18 -5.20 -6.54
CA GLY A 56 0.68 -6.01 -5.44
C GLY A 56 -0.31 -7.09 -5.88
N PHE A 57 -0.58 -8.04 -5.00
CA PHE A 57 -1.52 -9.15 -5.26
C PHE A 57 -2.08 -9.72 -3.95
N CYS A 58 -3.12 -10.56 -4.10
CA CYS A 58 -3.72 -11.35 -3.02
C CYS A 58 -3.59 -12.84 -3.35
N PRO A 59 -3.09 -13.69 -2.44
CA PRO A 59 -3.15 -15.14 -2.63
C PRO A 59 -4.61 -15.62 -2.63
N PRO A 60 -4.95 -16.70 -3.36
CA PRO A 60 -6.30 -17.22 -3.41
C PRO A 60 -6.70 -17.90 -2.09
N LEU A 61 -8.01 -18.12 -1.91
CA LEU A 61 -8.52 -18.94 -0.81
C LEU A 61 -8.07 -20.41 -0.92
N PRO A 62 -7.90 -21.12 0.22
CA PRO A 62 -7.94 -20.59 1.59
C PRO A 62 -6.61 -19.90 1.97
N HIS A 63 -6.68 -18.74 2.64
CA HIS A 63 -5.49 -17.94 3.00
C HIS A 63 -4.52 -18.69 3.93
N SER A 64 -5.00 -19.65 4.72
CA SER A 64 -4.15 -20.55 5.52
C SER A 64 -3.23 -21.46 4.71
N ARG A 65 -3.39 -21.52 3.38
CA ARG A 65 -2.51 -22.20 2.42
C ARG A 65 -1.87 -21.23 1.42
N ALA A 66 -1.77 -19.95 1.77
CA ALA A 66 -1.13 -18.94 0.94
C ALA A 66 0.31 -19.32 0.55
N ASP A 67 1.01 -20.09 1.39
CA ASP A 67 2.35 -20.61 1.11
C ASP A 67 2.42 -21.43 -0.18
N GLN A 68 1.37 -22.17 -0.51
CA GLN A 68 1.31 -22.98 -1.73
C GLN A 68 1.25 -22.12 -2.99
N TYR A 69 0.73 -20.90 -2.89
CA TYR A 69 0.69 -19.92 -3.98
C TYR A 69 1.94 -19.04 -3.97
N ASP A 70 2.27 -18.44 -2.83
CA ASP A 70 3.35 -17.46 -2.67
C ASP A 70 4.74 -18.05 -2.90
N LEU A 71 4.94 -19.33 -2.60
CA LEU A 71 6.20 -20.06 -2.79
C LEU A 71 6.19 -20.96 -4.02
N SER A 72 5.10 -20.96 -4.80
CA SER A 72 4.98 -21.77 -6.01
C SER A 72 6.04 -21.41 -7.06
N TRP A 73 6.29 -22.33 -7.98
CA TRP A 73 7.16 -22.07 -9.13
C TRP A 73 6.61 -20.94 -10.01
N ASP A 74 5.29 -20.89 -10.18
CA ASP A 74 4.58 -19.82 -10.89
C ASP A 74 4.91 -18.45 -10.29
N GLN A 75 4.91 -18.35 -8.97
CA GLN A 75 5.20 -17.08 -8.30
C GLN A 75 6.69 -16.73 -8.31
N GLN A 76 7.58 -17.71 -8.28
CA GLN A 76 9.02 -17.48 -8.50
C GLN A 76 9.27 -16.88 -9.89
N LEU A 77 8.65 -17.43 -10.93
CA LEU A 77 8.73 -16.87 -12.28
C LEU A 77 8.11 -15.47 -12.33
N ASN A 78 6.92 -15.29 -11.76
CA ASN A 78 6.24 -13.99 -11.75
C ASN A 78 7.11 -12.90 -11.12
N LEU A 79 7.72 -13.17 -9.96
CA LEU A 79 8.59 -12.20 -9.28
C LEU A 79 9.91 -11.96 -10.04
N ALA A 80 10.41 -12.95 -10.78
CA ALA A 80 11.54 -12.73 -11.69
C ALA A 80 11.18 -11.74 -12.82
N TYR A 81 10.00 -11.86 -13.42
CA TYR A 81 9.53 -10.88 -14.42
C TYR A 81 9.34 -9.48 -13.81
N VAL A 82 8.79 -9.40 -12.59
CA VAL A 82 8.62 -8.13 -11.87
C VAL A 82 9.95 -7.48 -11.54
N GLY A 83 10.92 -8.25 -11.03
CA GLY A 83 12.27 -7.77 -10.70
C GLY A 83 13.12 -7.44 -11.92
N ALA A 84 12.85 -8.05 -13.07
CA ALA A 84 13.59 -7.82 -14.32
C ALA A 84 13.29 -6.46 -14.96
N VAL A 85 12.31 -5.68 -14.47
CA VAL A 85 12.01 -4.35 -15.00
C VAL A 85 13.23 -3.43 -14.80
N PRO A 86 13.79 -2.85 -15.88
CA PRO A 86 15.08 -2.16 -15.83
C PRO A 86 15.07 -0.95 -14.89
N HIS A 87 16.24 -0.65 -14.32
CA HIS A 87 16.49 0.49 -13.43
C HIS A 87 15.57 0.53 -12.19
N GLY A 88 15.16 -0.65 -11.72
CA GLY A 88 14.21 -0.76 -10.61
C GLY A 88 12.87 -0.13 -10.96
N GLY A 89 12.37 -0.36 -12.17
CA GLY A 89 11.08 0.21 -12.60
C GLY A 89 9.88 -0.30 -11.78
N ILE A 90 10.06 -1.43 -11.08
CA ILE A 90 9.24 -1.87 -9.96
C ILE A 90 10.18 -2.14 -8.78
N GLU A 91 9.84 -1.61 -7.59
CA GLU A 91 10.65 -1.78 -6.38
C GLU A 91 9.88 -2.50 -5.27
N GLN A 92 8.55 -2.37 -5.24
CA GLN A 92 7.71 -2.91 -4.17
C GLN A 92 6.66 -3.88 -4.69
N VAL A 93 6.42 -4.95 -3.92
CA VAL A 93 5.27 -5.85 -4.07
C VAL A 93 4.45 -5.84 -2.77
N ARG A 94 3.26 -5.24 -2.81
CA ARG A 94 2.30 -5.22 -1.69
C ARG A 94 1.51 -6.53 -1.68
N THR A 95 1.62 -7.28 -0.59
CA THR A 95 1.15 -8.67 -0.54
C THR A 95 0.17 -8.86 0.61
N HIS A 96 -1.03 -9.32 0.28
CA HIS A 96 -2.04 -9.65 1.29
C HIS A 96 -1.70 -10.93 2.04
N TRP A 97 -2.27 -11.07 3.25
CA TRP A 97 -2.21 -12.30 4.06
C TRP A 97 -0.79 -12.79 4.42
N LEU A 98 0.22 -11.92 4.45
CA LEU A 98 1.60 -12.28 4.80
C LEU A 98 1.73 -12.99 6.15
N LEU A 99 0.88 -12.67 7.12
CA LEU A 99 0.94 -13.29 8.45
C LEU A 99 0.32 -14.70 8.48
N ASP A 100 -0.38 -15.13 7.43
CA ASP A 100 -0.82 -16.53 7.29
C ASP A 100 0.32 -17.45 6.81
N LEU A 101 1.44 -16.89 6.33
CA LEU A 101 2.69 -17.62 6.15
C LEU A 101 3.40 -17.92 7.47
N VAL A 102 2.90 -17.39 8.60
CA VAL A 102 3.40 -17.70 9.94
C VAL A 102 2.46 -18.72 10.57
N THR A 103 3.02 -19.78 11.14
CA THR A 103 2.24 -20.73 11.94
C THR A 103 2.47 -20.48 13.42
N ALA A 104 1.42 -20.61 14.23
CA ALA A 104 1.47 -20.42 15.67
C ALA A 104 1.10 -21.70 16.41
N ARG A 105 1.85 -22.04 17.45
CA ARG A 105 1.58 -23.17 18.34
C ARG A 105 1.64 -22.71 19.78
N ARG A 106 0.58 -23.00 20.53
CA ARG A 106 0.57 -22.82 21.99
C ARG A 106 1.02 -24.12 22.66
N SER A 107 2.05 -24.04 23.48
CA SER A 107 2.55 -25.16 24.27
C SER A 107 2.24 -24.94 25.76
N ALA A 108 1.83 -26.00 26.45
CA ALA A 108 1.57 -25.93 27.89
C ALA A 108 2.84 -25.47 28.63
N GLY A 109 2.76 -24.35 29.34
CA GLY A 109 3.87 -23.80 30.13
C GLY A 109 4.92 -22.96 29.40
N GLN A 110 4.92 -22.93 28.05
CA GLN A 110 5.94 -22.19 27.25
C GLN A 110 5.37 -21.02 26.43
N GLY A 111 4.07 -20.75 26.53
CA GLY A 111 3.43 -19.63 25.83
C GLY A 111 3.23 -19.89 24.34
N LEU A 112 3.12 -18.82 23.57
CA LEU A 112 2.86 -18.85 22.13
C LEU A 112 4.19 -18.87 21.37
N SER A 113 4.37 -19.88 20.53
CA SER A 113 5.54 -20.05 19.66
C SER A 113 5.14 -19.84 18.19
N TYR A 114 6.03 -19.24 17.42
CA TYR A 114 5.81 -18.95 16.00
C TYR A 114 6.86 -19.64 15.14
N ASN A 115 6.44 -20.16 14.00
CA ASN A 115 7.30 -20.66 12.95
C ASN A 115 7.17 -19.76 11.72
N PHE A 116 8.29 -19.19 11.30
CA PHE A 116 8.40 -18.18 10.24
C PHE A 116 8.90 -18.76 8.91
N THR A 117 9.10 -20.08 8.79
CA THR A 117 9.77 -20.68 7.63
C THR A 117 9.18 -20.27 6.27
N HIS A 118 7.85 -20.25 6.12
CA HIS A 118 7.24 -19.86 4.84
C HIS A 118 7.37 -18.36 4.58
N LEU A 119 7.18 -17.52 5.61
CA LEU A 119 7.37 -16.09 5.49
C LEU A 119 8.83 -15.73 5.18
N ASP A 120 9.80 -16.42 5.79
CA ASP A 120 11.22 -16.26 5.47
C ASP A 120 11.47 -16.58 3.98
N GLY A 121 10.95 -17.71 3.49
CA GLY A 121 11.10 -18.12 2.09
C GLY A 121 10.53 -17.10 1.12
N TYR A 122 9.37 -16.52 1.42
CA TYR A 122 8.75 -15.52 0.56
C TYR A 122 9.54 -14.20 0.54
N LEU A 123 10.01 -13.74 1.71
CA LEU A 123 10.79 -12.50 1.81
C LEU A 123 12.19 -12.65 1.21
N ASP A 124 12.78 -13.84 1.29
CA ASP A 124 14.02 -14.18 0.60
C ASP A 124 13.81 -14.15 -0.92
N LEU A 125 12.71 -14.71 -1.42
CA LEU A 125 12.38 -14.67 -2.85
C LEU A 125 12.21 -13.24 -3.37
N LEU A 126 11.58 -12.33 -2.61
CA LEU A 126 11.55 -10.91 -2.95
C LEU A 126 12.97 -10.31 -2.96
N ARG A 127 13.78 -10.64 -1.96
CA ARG A 127 15.14 -10.13 -1.82
C ARG A 127 16.05 -10.57 -2.95
N GLU A 128 15.93 -11.81 -3.40
CA GLU A 128 16.65 -12.40 -4.54
C GLU A 128 16.36 -11.64 -5.85
N ASN A 129 15.14 -11.13 -6.01
CA ASN A 129 14.69 -10.34 -7.16
C ASN A 129 14.85 -8.82 -6.95
N GLN A 130 15.58 -8.39 -5.92
CA GLN A 130 15.80 -6.98 -5.56
C GLN A 130 14.52 -6.17 -5.30
N LEU A 131 13.45 -6.84 -4.86
CA LEU A 131 12.17 -6.25 -4.51
C LEU A 131 12.05 -6.05 -2.99
N PHE A 132 11.21 -5.10 -2.59
CA PHE A 132 10.82 -4.85 -1.21
C PHE A 132 9.37 -5.30 -0.98
N PRO A 133 9.03 -5.81 0.22
CA PRO A 133 7.64 -6.04 0.57
C PRO A 133 6.92 -4.72 0.88
N GLY A 134 5.73 -4.55 0.31
CA GLY A 134 4.67 -3.76 0.92
C GLY A 134 4.07 -4.63 2.02
N PHE A 135 4.58 -4.48 3.23
CA PHE A 135 4.40 -5.43 4.32
C PHE A 135 3.11 -5.11 5.07
N GLU A 136 2.00 -5.68 4.61
CA GLU A 136 0.74 -5.59 5.32
C GLU A 136 0.75 -6.52 6.54
N LEU A 137 0.46 -5.96 7.71
CA LEU A 137 0.27 -6.71 8.95
C LEU A 137 -1.11 -7.37 8.93
N MET A 138 -1.28 -8.31 8.01
CA MET A 138 -2.55 -8.92 7.63
C MET A 138 -2.46 -10.45 7.72
N GLY A 139 -3.42 -11.06 8.41
CA GLY A 139 -3.50 -12.50 8.63
C GLY A 139 -3.60 -12.88 10.11
N SER A 140 -3.95 -14.14 10.35
CA SER A 140 -4.09 -14.73 11.67
C SER A 140 -3.30 -16.03 11.73
N PRO A 141 -2.04 -15.99 12.18
CA PRO A 141 -1.19 -17.18 12.29
C PRO A 141 -1.89 -18.38 12.91
N SER A 142 -2.12 -19.43 12.10
CA SER A 142 -2.86 -20.65 12.49
C SER A 142 -4.25 -20.39 13.12
N GLY A 143 -4.91 -19.29 12.76
CA GLY A 143 -6.21 -18.88 13.31
C GLY A 143 -6.17 -18.43 14.78
N HIS A 144 -4.99 -18.10 15.32
CA HIS A 144 -4.82 -17.75 16.74
C HIS A 144 -5.45 -16.41 17.11
N PHE A 145 -5.38 -15.42 16.22
CA PHE A 145 -5.98 -14.10 16.44
C PHE A 145 -7.40 -14.10 15.90
N THR A 146 -8.38 -13.87 16.76
CA THR A 146 -9.81 -13.95 16.44
C THR A 146 -10.56 -12.70 16.86
N ASP A 147 -10.06 -11.95 17.85
CA ASP A 147 -10.74 -10.78 18.40
C ASP A 147 -9.73 -9.76 18.93
N PHE A 148 -9.67 -8.60 18.28
CA PHE A 148 -8.79 -7.49 18.67
C PHE A 148 -9.40 -6.55 19.73
N GLU A 149 -10.60 -6.86 20.24
CA GLU A 149 -11.09 -6.27 21.50
C GLU A 149 -10.56 -7.00 22.74
N ASP A 150 -10.17 -8.27 22.59
CA ASP A 150 -9.43 -9.00 23.63
C ASP A 150 -8.03 -8.38 23.79
N LYS A 151 -7.85 -7.67 24.90
CA LYS A 151 -6.56 -7.05 25.26
C LYS A 151 -5.41 -8.06 25.24
N ARG A 152 -5.66 -9.33 25.59
CA ARG A 152 -4.63 -10.36 25.59
C ARG A 152 -4.11 -10.61 24.18
N GLN A 153 -5.01 -10.73 23.20
CA GLN A 153 -4.65 -10.85 21.79
C GLN A 153 -3.97 -9.59 21.25
N VAL A 154 -4.38 -8.39 21.69
CA VAL A 154 -3.70 -7.13 21.32
C VAL A 154 -2.24 -7.11 21.82
N PHE A 155 -1.98 -7.58 23.04
CA PHE A 155 -0.61 -7.68 23.57
C PHE A 155 0.20 -8.76 22.83
N GLU A 156 -0.38 -9.93 22.56
CA GLU A 156 0.25 -11.00 21.80
C GLU A 156 0.57 -10.56 20.36
N TRP A 157 -0.32 -9.78 19.73
CA TRP A 157 -0.11 -9.19 18.40
C TRP A 157 1.04 -8.20 18.38
N LYS A 158 1.09 -7.29 19.38
CA LYS A 158 2.22 -6.36 19.56
C LYS A 158 3.55 -7.12 19.69
N ASP A 159 3.55 -8.24 20.41
CA ASP A 159 4.76 -9.04 20.60
C ASP A 159 5.16 -9.80 19.32
N LEU A 160 4.21 -10.36 18.57
CA LEU A 160 4.44 -10.94 17.23
C LEU A 160 5.07 -9.91 16.29
N VAL A 161 4.45 -8.73 16.19
CA VAL A 161 4.93 -7.60 15.41
C VAL A 161 6.37 -7.23 15.79
N SER A 162 6.66 -7.15 17.10
CA SER A 162 8.00 -6.86 17.59
C SER A 162 9.02 -7.96 17.24
N LEU A 163 8.58 -9.22 17.23
CA LEU A 163 9.41 -10.37 16.86
C LEU A 163 9.73 -10.36 15.37
N LEU A 164 8.75 -10.10 14.51
CA LEU A 164 8.94 -9.93 13.06
C LEU A 164 9.97 -8.84 12.76
N ALA A 165 9.82 -7.68 13.40
CA ALA A 165 10.76 -6.55 13.28
C ALA A 165 12.20 -6.99 13.57
N ARG A 166 12.43 -7.55 14.77
CA ARG A 166 13.77 -7.96 15.21
C ARG A 166 14.35 -9.05 14.33
N ARG A 167 13.52 -10.04 13.94
CA ARG A 167 13.92 -11.14 13.07
C ARG A 167 14.45 -10.63 11.73
N TYR A 168 13.67 -9.81 11.03
CA TYR A 168 14.04 -9.36 9.69
C TYR A 168 15.08 -8.24 9.70
N ILE A 169 15.15 -7.42 10.76
CA ILE A 169 16.32 -6.55 10.98
C ILE A 169 17.59 -7.39 11.16
N GLY A 170 17.51 -8.49 11.93
CA GLY A 170 18.63 -9.42 12.08
C GLY A 170 19.01 -10.13 10.78
N ARG A 171 18.03 -10.48 9.95
CA ARG A 171 18.23 -11.21 8.69
C ARG A 171 18.73 -10.34 7.53
N TYR A 172 18.13 -9.17 7.32
CA TYR A 172 18.41 -8.31 6.16
C TYR A 172 19.14 -7.00 6.50
N GLY A 173 19.29 -6.70 7.78
CA GLY A 173 19.88 -5.45 8.27
C GLY A 173 18.88 -4.31 8.36
N LEU A 174 19.09 -3.43 9.35
CA LEU A 174 18.20 -2.29 9.62
C LEU A 174 18.04 -1.36 8.41
N ALA A 175 19.13 -1.09 7.67
CA ALA A 175 19.11 -0.20 6.52
C ALA A 175 18.26 -0.71 5.35
N HIS A 176 18.05 -2.02 5.26
CA HIS A 176 17.17 -2.63 4.27
C HIS A 176 15.71 -2.58 4.75
N VAL A 177 15.45 -3.05 5.97
CA VAL A 177 14.09 -3.11 6.55
C VAL A 177 13.49 -1.73 6.77
N SER A 178 14.31 -0.69 7.03
CA SER A 178 13.82 0.69 7.15
C SER A 178 13.23 1.25 5.85
N LYS A 179 13.40 0.58 4.72
CA LYS A 179 12.80 0.95 3.43
C LYS A 179 11.45 0.28 3.17
N TRP A 180 11.07 -0.71 3.98
CA TRP A 180 9.82 -1.43 3.82
C TRP A 180 8.66 -0.54 4.24
N ASN A 181 7.58 -0.56 3.45
CA ASN A 181 6.34 0.10 3.83
C ASN A 181 5.50 -0.89 4.63
N PHE A 182 5.55 -0.77 5.96
CA PHE A 182 4.65 -1.51 6.85
C PHE A 182 3.27 -0.85 6.82
N GLU A 183 2.25 -1.64 6.56
CA GLU A 183 0.86 -1.19 6.39
C GLU A 183 -0.10 -1.94 7.32
N THR A 184 -1.25 -1.34 7.56
CA THR A 184 -2.35 -1.97 8.32
C THR A 184 -3.00 -3.08 7.49
N TRP A 185 -3.98 -3.78 8.07
CA TRP A 185 -4.85 -4.69 7.34
C TRP A 185 -5.47 -3.99 6.12
N ASN A 186 -5.57 -4.71 5.00
CA ASN A 186 -6.15 -4.20 3.76
C ASN A 186 -7.60 -3.76 3.97
N GLU A 187 -7.97 -2.64 3.35
CA GLU A 187 -9.37 -2.19 3.20
C GLU A 187 -10.29 -2.47 4.41
N PRO A 188 -9.97 -1.93 5.60
CA PRO A 188 -10.67 -2.32 6.83
C PRO A 188 -12.17 -1.96 6.83
N ASP A 189 -12.58 -1.01 5.98
CA ASP A 189 -13.97 -0.62 5.80
C ASP A 189 -14.78 -1.62 4.92
N HIS A 190 -14.14 -2.60 4.28
CA HIS A 190 -14.78 -3.61 3.43
C HIS A 190 -14.94 -4.98 4.13
N HIS A 191 -14.60 -5.07 5.42
CA HIS A 191 -14.88 -6.22 6.29
C HIS A 191 -14.28 -7.57 5.87
N ASP A 192 -13.23 -7.56 5.04
CA ASP A 192 -12.50 -8.76 4.63
C ASP A 192 -11.45 -9.17 5.68
N PHE A 193 -11.93 -9.81 6.74
CA PHE A 193 -11.14 -10.20 7.91
C PHE A 193 -11.15 -11.72 8.17
N ASP A 194 -11.61 -12.53 7.21
CA ASP A 194 -11.90 -13.96 7.40
C ASP A 194 -12.72 -14.20 8.69
N ASN A 195 -12.12 -14.86 9.68
CA ASN A 195 -12.72 -15.22 10.96
C ASN A 195 -12.31 -14.27 12.10
N VAL A 196 -11.72 -13.12 11.78
CA VAL A 196 -11.23 -12.14 12.76
C VAL A 196 -12.27 -11.04 12.96
N SER A 197 -12.70 -10.86 14.22
CA SER A 197 -13.51 -9.73 14.63
C SER A 197 -12.64 -8.47 14.73
N MET A 198 -12.92 -7.47 13.89
CA MET A 198 -12.19 -6.21 13.83
C MET A 198 -13.15 -5.01 13.90
N THR A 199 -13.31 -4.43 15.08
CA THR A 199 -14.02 -3.15 15.23
C THR A 199 -13.12 -1.96 14.93
N MET A 200 -13.69 -0.77 14.72
CA MET A 200 -12.92 0.46 14.47
C MET A 200 -11.93 0.79 15.60
N GLN A 201 -12.27 0.41 16.84
CA GLN A 201 -11.38 0.58 17.98
C GLN A 201 -10.23 -0.44 17.95
N ALA A 202 -10.56 -1.71 17.66
CA ALA A 202 -9.60 -2.79 17.47
C ALA A 202 -8.58 -2.50 16.35
N LEU A 203 -9.04 -1.98 15.19
CA LEU A 203 -8.18 -1.59 14.08
C LEU A 203 -7.14 -0.54 14.50
N ARG A 204 -7.57 0.46 15.30
CA ARG A 204 -6.64 1.47 15.87
C ARG A 204 -5.65 0.81 16.82
N CYS A 205 -6.07 -0.19 17.60
CA CYS A 205 -5.17 -0.89 18.51
C CYS A 205 -4.11 -1.73 17.74
N ALA A 206 -4.53 -2.46 16.71
CA ALA A 206 -3.67 -3.34 15.90
C ALA A 206 -2.72 -2.55 14.99
N GLY A 207 -3.22 -1.49 14.34
CA GLY A 207 -2.45 -0.63 13.42
C GLY A 207 -1.47 0.33 14.12
N ALA A 208 -1.75 0.75 15.36
CA ALA A 208 -0.86 1.65 16.12
C ALA A 208 0.45 1.00 16.60
N SER A 209 0.69 -0.28 16.25
CA SER A 209 1.90 -1.01 16.60
C SER A 209 3.13 -0.62 15.79
N TRP A 210 2.99 0.15 14.70
CA TRP A 210 4.14 0.70 13.96
C TRP A 210 3.99 2.18 13.68
N GLY A 211 4.93 2.96 14.21
CA GLY A 211 5.08 4.38 13.89
C GLY A 211 6.55 4.74 13.75
N THR A 212 6.91 5.37 12.64
CA THR A 212 8.18 6.11 12.52
C THR A 212 8.04 7.42 13.30
N VAL A 213 8.78 7.56 14.41
CA VAL A 213 8.86 8.84 15.13
C VAL A 213 9.91 9.72 14.45
N THR A 214 9.47 10.85 13.88
CA THR A 214 10.34 11.99 13.59
C THR A 214 10.60 12.70 14.92
N THR A 215 11.84 12.68 15.40
CA THR A 215 12.24 13.58 16.50
C THR A 215 12.51 14.98 15.92
N ALA A 216 12.02 16.01 16.62
CA ALA A 216 12.00 17.41 16.21
C ALA A 216 13.42 18.03 16.02
N PRO A 217 13.55 19.26 15.47
CA PRO A 217 14.66 19.67 14.63
C PRO A 217 15.91 19.97 15.48
N THR A 218 16.89 19.09 15.41
CA THR A 218 18.27 19.45 15.76
C THR A 218 19.16 19.06 14.60
N SER A 219 20.03 20.00 14.24
CA SER A 219 20.91 20.05 13.08
C SER A 219 21.98 18.94 13.08
N SER A 220 21.56 17.69 12.89
CA SER A 220 22.43 16.54 12.68
C SER A 220 21.69 15.44 11.90
N PRO A 221 22.21 14.99 10.75
CA PRO A 221 21.56 13.94 9.97
C PRO A 221 21.71 12.58 10.68
N GLY A 222 20.58 11.97 11.02
CA GLY A 222 20.49 10.53 11.30
C GLY A 222 20.64 10.10 12.76
N ARG A 223 19.62 10.37 13.59
CA ARG A 223 19.28 9.46 14.71
C ARG A 223 17.90 8.88 14.46
N TRP A 224 17.89 7.65 13.96
CA TRP A 224 16.69 6.84 13.78
C TRP A 224 16.33 6.23 15.14
N ALA A 225 15.20 6.64 15.71
CA ALA A 225 14.67 6.02 16.92
C ALA A 225 13.40 5.25 16.56
N CYS A 226 13.42 3.92 16.73
CA CYS A 226 12.23 3.08 16.70
C CYS A 226 11.35 3.47 17.90
N GLY A 227 10.34 4.32 17.69
CA GLY A 227 9.47 4.81 18.74
C GLY A 227 8.06 4.26 18.55
N TRP A 228 7.57 3.50 19.52
CA TRP A 228 6.18 3.09 19.57
C TRP A 228 5.33 4.33 19.86
N THR A 229 4.47 4.74 18.92
CA THR A 229 3.28 5.51 19.32
C THR A 229 2.46 4.61 20.23
N THR A 230 2.37 4.96 21.51
CA THR A 230 1.57 4.21 22.48
C THR A 230 0.16 4.04 21.92
N SER A 231 -0.20 2.82 21.52
CA SER A 231 -1.58 2.50 21.17
C SER A 231 -2.47 2.93 22.35
N PRO A 232 -3.60 3.63 22.10
CA PRO A 232 -4.52 4.04 23.18
C PRO A 232 -4.90 2.88 24.10
N CYS A 233 -4.85 1.65 23.57
CA CYS A 233 -5.27 0.41 24.18
C CYS A 233 -4.18 -0.26 25.04
N THR A 234 -2.91 0.16 24.90
CA THR A 234 -1.75 -0.37 25.64
C THR A 234 -1.35 0.46 26.86
N ARG A 235 -2.12 1.51 27.18
CA ARG A 235 -1.94 2.23 28.45
C ARG A 235 -2.16 1.24 29.59
N ARG A 236 -1.08 0.83 30.28
CA ARG A 236 -1.19 0.29 31.63
C ARG A 236 -1.98 1.32 32.44
N ALA A 237 -3.01 0.86 33.13
CA ALA A 237 -3.64 1.68 34.16
C ALA A 237 -2.52 2.23 35.06
N PRO A 238 -2.54 3.53 35.44
CA PRO A 238 -1.62 4.00 36.45
C PRO A 238 -1.80 3.10 37.67
N ALA A 239 -0.72 2.48 38.11
CA ALA A 239 -0.72 1.80 39.39
C ALA A 239 -1.24 2.80 40.42
N VAL A 240 -2.35 2.45 41.07
CA VAL A 240 -2.83 3.20 42.24
C VAL A 240 -1.63 3.26 43.19
N PRO A 241 -1.11 4.45 43.55
CA PRO A 241 -0.03 4.53 44.50
C PRO A 241 -0.57 3.95 45.81
N SER A 242 -0.02 2.82 46.25
CA SER A 242 -0.27 2.31 47.58
C SER A 242 0.12 3.41 48.56
N THR A 243 -0.84 3.91 49.32
CA THR A 243 -0.64 4.88 50.40
C THR A 243 0.15 4.25 51.52
N SER A 244 1.48 4.24 51.38
CA SER A 244 2.41 4.33 52.49
C SER A 244 3.71 4.90 51.92
N TRP A 245 4.44 5.64 52.75
CA TRP A 245 5.65 6.40 52.48
C TRP A 245 5.45 7.92 52.34
N SER A 246 6.11 8.56 53.28
CA SER A 246 5.89 9.88 53.82
C SER A 246 6.81 10.91 53.17
N ARG A 247 6.30 12.14 53.14
CA ARG A 247 7.02 13.44 53.09
C ARG A 247 8.43 13.44 52.47
N ARG A 248 8.54 14.15 51.34
CA ARG A 248 9.31 15.43 51.27
C ARG A 248 8.88 16.25 50.05
N ARG A 249 8.22 17.36 50.32
CA ARG A 249 8.02 18.45 49.37
C ARG A 249 9.38 19.10 49.07
N ARG A 250 9.70 19.29 47.79
CA ARG A 250 10.45 20.47 47.33
C ARG A 250 9.76 21.01 46.07
N SER A 251 9.32 22.24 46.21
CA SER A 251 8.76 23.09 45.17
C SER A 251 9.86 23.54 44.20
N CYS A 252 9.59 23.51 42.91
CA CYS A 252 10.19 24.46 41.95
C CYS A 252 9.11 24.90 40.94
N SER A 253 8.68 26.14 41.16
CA SER A 253 8.12 27.16 40.26
C SER A 253 7.66 26.74 38.84
N ARG A 254 6.38 27.03 38.59
CA ARG A 254 5.83 27.37 37.27
C ARG A 254 6.54 28.62 36.74
N TYR A 255 6.87 28.61 35.45
CA TYR A 255 6.89 29.82 34.64
C TYR A 255 5.84 29.69 33.55
N SER A 256 4.84 30.56 33.64
CA SER A 256 3.78 30.77 32.66
C SER A 256 4.14 31.99 31.83
N SER A 257 4.18 31.85 30.51
CA SER A 257 4.08 32.98 29.58
C SER A 257 3.12 32.62 28.45
N SER A 258 1.94 33.20 28.52
CA SER A 258 0.88 33.29 27.51
C SER A 258 1.26 34.37 26.47
N SER A 259 1.20 34.09 25.15
CA SER A 259 0.13 34.47 24.20
C SER A 259 0.77 34.61 22.79
N PRO A 260 0.04 34.88 21.68
CA PRO A 260 -1.17 34.24 21.15
C PRO A 260 -1.02 33.83 19.66
N GLY A 261 -1.90 32.93 19.19
CA GLY A 261 -2.45 32.98 17.82
C GLY A 261 -1.56 32.64 16.61
N SER A 262 -1.62 31.39 16.16
CA SER A 262 -1.80 31.12 14.72
C SER A 262 -2.50 29.78 14.53
N ARG A 263 -3.79 29.80 14.20
CA ARG A 263 -4.50 28.62 13.70
C ARG A 263 -3.91 28.28 12.33
N ARG A 264 -3.17 27.17 12.23
CA ARG A 264 -2.94 26.45 10.98
C ARG A 264 -3.61 25.08 11.11
N PRO A 265 -4.36 24.63 10.10
CA PRO A 265 -5.04 23.34 10.16
C PRO A 265 -3.98 22.22 10.15
N PRO A 266 -4.17 21.12 10.88
CA PRO A 266 -3.33 19.96 10.69
C PRO A 266 -3.68 19.35 9.33
N PHE A 267 -2.77 19.51 8.35
CA PHE A 267 -2.74 18.68 7.16
C PHE A 267 -2.46 17.24 7.60
N THR A 268 -3.50 16.44 7.76
CA THR A 268 -3.39 14.98 7.77
C THR A 268 -3.12 14.53 6.35
N THR A 269 -1.85 14.36 5.99
CA THR A 269 -1.47 13.68 4.75
C THR A 269 -1.06 12.25 5.10
N THR A 270 -2.04 11.41 5.45
CA THR A 270 -1.88 9.97 5.30
C THR A 270 -1.95 9.72 3.81
N ARG A 271 -0.82 9.42 3.18
CA ARG A 271 -0.76 9.11 1.74
C ARG A 271 -1.26 7.68 1.56
N GLN A 272 -2.58 7.48 1.72
CA GLN A 272 -3.26 6.29 1.21
C GLN A 272 -3.26 6.42 -0.32
N THR A 273 -2.25 5.85 -0.97
CA THR A 273 -2.38 5.52 -2.38
C THR A 273 -3.33 4.34 -2.49
N ARG A 274 -4.61 4.62 -2.74
CA ARG A 274 -5.57 3.60 -3.16
C ARG A 274 -5.07 3.01 -4.48
N TRP A 275 -4.63 1.76 -4.45
CA TRP A 275 -4.48 0.92 -5.63
C TRP A 275 -5.55 -0.16 -5.55
N TRP A 276 -6.39 -0.21 -6.57
CA TRP A 276 -7.55 -1.07 -6.67
C TRP A 276 -7.08 -2.51 -6.95
N ALA A 277 -7.05 -3.36 -5.92
CA ALA A 277 -7.11 -4.80 -6.13
C ALA A 277 -8.59 -5.15 -6.30
N GLY A 278 -8.97 -5.63 -7.49
CA GLY A 278 -10.37 -5.98 -7.77
C GLY A 278 -10.91 -7.03 -6.79
N PRO A 279 -12.24 -7.14 -6.62
CA PRO A 279 -12.86 -8.07 -5.69
C PRO A 279 -12.48 -9.52 -6.01
N CYS A 280 -12.03 -10.25 -4.98
CA CYS A 280 -11.79 -11.69 -5.04
C CYS A 280 -13.13 -12.43 -5.11
N HIS A 281 -13.65 -12.65 -6.32
CA HIS A 281 -14.84 -13.48 -6.52
C HIS A 281 -14.48 -14.96 -6.63
N SER A 282 -15.16 -15.79 -5.85
CA SER A 282 -15.27 -17.23 -6.07
C SER A 282 -15.91 -17.48 -7.44
N ARG A 283 -15.13 -17.96 -8.42
CA ARG A 283 -15.73 -18.54 -9.63
C ARG A 283 -16.38 -19.87 -9.25
N GLY A 284 -17.68 -19.81 -8.94
CA GLY A 284 -18.56 -20.97 -8.97
C GLY A 284 -18.49 -21.61 -10.36
N GLY A 285 -18.41 -22.94 -10.38
CA GLY A 285 -18.16 -23.74 -11.56
C GLY A 285 -19.14 -23.46 -12.69
N LEU A 286 -18.59 -23.38 -13.90
CA LEU A 286 -19.34 -23.60 -15.13
C LEU A 286 -19.00 -25.01 -15.61
N ARG A 287 -20.06 -25.82 -15.71
CA ARG A 287 -20.09 -27.02 -16.54
C ARG A 287 -19.99 -26.63 -18.01
#